data_AF-A0A812IHH5-F1
#
_entry.id   AF-A0A812IHH5-F1
#
_cell.length_a   1.000
_cell.length_b   1.000
_cell.length_c   1.000
_cell.angle_alpha   90.00
_cell.angle_beta   90.00
_cell.angle_gamma   90.00
#
_symmetry.space_group_name_H-M   'P 1'
#
loop_
_entity.id
_entity.type
_entity.pdbx_description
1 polymer ?
#
loop_
_entity_poly.entity_id
_entity_poly.type
_entity_poly.pdbx_seq_one_letter_code
_entity_poly.pdbx_strand_id
1 'polypeptide(L)'
;MAGTGSTELHVKQEVETQELGLTSPDDAASKLVQDETGPKTVQPKPERTQSEATSWDQSWDVRRSRGWHKRHKIPTVEKSKVLDLSKDHPKSSVRTFLTRYLALDPTCEHYRYVKRAPDANGQFQAELHVPSFNCKVYVGVPSSTEKEAEKSAAENFLQDSDVQLAAKNLPPTMQSIKRRNKADQNLKRQCRERGLSIFELSREQYNEAREKDWHTSD
;
A
#
# COMPACT_ATOMS: atom_id res chain seq x y z
N MET A 1 -3.81 60.97 2.17
CA MET A 1 -2.35 61.04 1.96
C MET A 1 -1.80 59.63 2.05
N ALA A 2 -1.02 59.24 1.01
CA ALA A 2 -0.02 58.16 0.88
C ALA A 2 -0.16 56.86 1.70
N GLY A 3 0.01 55.65 1.15
CA GLY A 3 0.49 55.28 -0.16
C GLY A 3 0.56 53.76 -0.25
N THR A 4 0.13 53.23 -1.40
CA THR A 4 0.24 51.83 -1.80
C THR A 4 1.64 51.54 -2.32
N GLY A 5 2.35 50.58 -1.72
CA GLY A 5 3.64 50.07 -2.20
C GLY A 5 3.51 48.62 -2.63
N SER A 6 3.16 48.40 -3.90
CA SER A 6 3.15 47.09 -4.55
C SER A 6 4.50 46.95 -5.28
N THR A 7 5.33 45.99 -4.89
CA THR A 7 6.58 45.67 -5.58
C THR A 7 6.42 44.34 -6.30
N GLU A 8 6.12 44.43 -7.60
CA GLU A 8 6.30 43.36 -8.58
C GLU A 8 7.80 43.13 -8.80
N LEU A 9 8.28 41.92 -8.48
CA LEU A 9 9.57 41.44 -8.93
C LEU A 9 9.36 40.52 -10.13
N HIS A 10 9.58 41.09 -11.32
CA HIS A 10 9.72 40.36 -12.57
C HIS A 10 11.04 39.59 -12.57
N VAL A 11 10.98 38.27 -12.38
CA VAL A 11 12.12 37.36 -12.62
C VAL A 11 12.06 36.92 -14.08
N LYS A 12 12.93 37.52 -14.91
CA LYS A 12 13.25 37.00 -16.24
C LYS A 12 14.23 35.85 -16.05
N GLN A 13 13.82 34.62 -16.38
CA GLN A 13 14.73 33.49 -16.42
C GLN A 13 15.07 33.20 -17.89
N GLU A 14 16.34 33.41 -18.23
CA GLU A 14 16.92 33.13 -19.53
C GLU A 14 16.95 31.61 -19.76
N VAL A 15 16.49 31.20 -20.94
CA VAL A 15 16.51 29.82 -21.41
C VAL A 15 17.80 29.63 -22.19
N GLU A 16 18.83 29.12 -21.51
CA GLU A 16 20.07 28.70 -22.16
C GLU A 16 19.86 27.32 -22.80
N THR A 17 19.93 27.30 -24.12
CA THR A 17 19.70 26.13 -24.97
C THR A 17 21.05 25.43 -25.13
N GLN A 18 21.25 24.29 -24.48
CA GLN A 18 22.46 23.49 -24.69
C GLN A 18 22.26 22.45 -25.80
N GLU A 19 23.25 22.43 -26.68
CA GLU A 19 23.23 21.79 -27.98
C GLU A 19 23.30 20.27 -27.93
N LEU A 20 22.69 19.67 -28.94
CA LEU A 20 22.64 18.24 -29.22
C LEU A 20 24.00 17.76 -29.76
N GLY A 21 24.79 17.13 -28.90
CA GLY A 21 25.95 16.34 -29.30
C GLY A 21 25.52 14.97 -29.83
N LEU A 22 25.25 14.90 -31.13
CA LEU A 22 25.14 13.66 -31.90
C LEU A 22 26.55 13.08 -32.13
N THR A 23 26.89 11.98 -31.47
CA THR A 23 27.97 11.08 -31.91
C THR A 23 27.41 9.68 -32.07
N SER A 24 27.33 9.25 -33.32
CA SER A 24 27.05 7.89 -33.77
C SER A 24 28.35 7.31 -34.36
N PRO A 25 28.36 6.07 -34.84
CA PRO A 25 28.55 4.80 -34.14
C PRO A 25 29.92 4.18 -34.54
N ASP A 26 30.07 2.86 -34.36
CA ASP A 26 31.18 2.00 -34.81
C ASP A 26 32.32 1.76 -33.80
N ASP A 27 32.30 0.57 -33.20
CA ASP A 27 33.37 -0.44 -33.27
C ASP A 27 33.03 -1.58 -32.29
N ALA A 28 32.64 -2.75 -32.81
CA ALA A 28 33.54 -3.84 -33.14
C ALA A 28 34.10 -4.57 -31.90
N ALA A 29 33.88 -5.90 -31.92
CA ALA A 29 34.70 -6.97 -31.32
C ALA A 29 34.00 -7.82 -30.25
N SER A 30 33.37 -8.89 -30.75
CA SER A 30 33.74 -10.27 -30.44
C SER A 30 34.49 -10.54 -29.12
N LYS A 31 33.79 -11.08 -28.12
CA LYS A 31 34.35 -12.06 -27.17
C LYS A 31 33.24 -13.07 -26.85
N LEU A 32 33.27 -14.21 -27.53
CA LEU A 32 33.93 -15.44 -27.12
C LEU A 32 33.19 -16.10 -25.94
N VAL A 33 32.40 -17.09 -26.36
CA VAL A 33 31.84 -18.20 -25.62
C VAL A 33 32.87 -18.80 -24.67
N GLN A 34 32.53 -18.91 -23.38
CA GLN A 34 33.06 -19.97 -22.52
C GLN A 34 31.88 -20.68 -21.86
N ASP A 35 31.65 -21.86 -22.40
CA ASP A 35 30.72 -22.89 -21.96
C ASP A 35 31.44 -23.69 -20.86
N GLU A 36 31.08 -23.43 -19.60
CA GLU A 36 31.57 -24.19 -18.45
C GLU A 36 30.40 -25.04 -17.92
N THR A 37 30.07 -26.09 -18.67
CA THR A 37 29.28 -27.23 -18.17
C THR A 37 30.09 -27.99 -17.13
N GLY A 38 30.07 -27.52 -15.89
CA GLY A 38 30.52 -28.28 -14.74
C GLY A 38 29.52 -29.41 -14.38
N PRO A 39 29.98 -30.64 -14.14
CA PRO A 39 29.11 -31.74 -13.71
C PRO A 39 28.56 -31.46 -12.30
N LYS A 40 27.22 -31.40 -12.19
CA LYS A 40 26.52 -31.34 -10.91
C LYS A 40 26.71 -32.65 -10.16
N THR A 41 27.52 -32.63 -9.11
CA THR A 41 27.55 -33.66 -8.07
C THR A 41 26.17 -33.75 -7.42
N VAL A 42 25.38 -34.74 -7.85
CA VAL A 42 24.11 -35.12 -7.25
C VAL A 42 24.41 -35.73 -5.89
N GLN A 43 24.21 -34.97 -4.82
CA GLN A 43 24.20 -35.56 -3.49
C GLN A 43 22.96 -36.45 -3.32
N PRO A 44 23.10 -37.68 -2.80
CA PRO A 44 21.98 -38.55 -2.54
C PRO A 44 21.07 -37.92 -1.48
N LYS A 45 19.81 -37.75 -1.87
CA LYS A 45 18.70 -37.33 -1.03
C LYS A 45 18.59 -38.31 0.15
N PRO A 46 18.68 -37.87 1.41
CA PRO A 46 18.48 -38.76 2.54
C PRO A 46 17.05 -39.33 2.47
N GLU A 47 16.99 -40.65 2.49
CA GLU A 47 15.77 -41.44 2.61
C GLU A 47 15.00 -40.99 3.86
N ARG A 48 13.84 -40.37 3.63
CA ARG A 48 12.93 -39.98 4.68
C ARG A 48 12.25 -41.24 5.19
N THR A 49 12.76 -41.77 6.29
CA THR A 49 12.17 -42.85 7.08
C THR A 49 10.69 -42.55 7.31
N GLN A 50 9.83 -43.42 6.78
CA GLN A 50 8.40 -43.43 7.02
C GLN A 50 8.14 -44.11 8.36
N SER A 51 8.25 -43.36 9.44
CA SER A 51 7.75 -43.80 10.74
C SER A 51 7.20 -42.59 11.49
N GLU A 52 6.01 -42.75 12.05
CA GLU A 52 5.27 -41.78 12.87
C GLU A 52 4.38 -40.78 12.10
N ALA A 53 3.43 -41.33 11.34
CA ALA A 53 2.13 -40.70 11.16
C ALA A 53 1.27 -40.91 12.43
N THR A 54 1.70 -40.35 13.56
CA THR A 54 0.88 -40.24 14.75
C THR A 54 0.10 -38.94 14.72
N SER A 55 -1.21 -39.08 14.55
CA SER A 55 -2.19 -38.36 15.38
C SER A 55 -2.02 -36.83 15.47
N TRP A 56 -2.22 -36.13 14.35
CA TRP A 56 -2.50 -34.68 14.35
C TRP A 56 -3.98 -34.36 14.02
N ASP A 57 -4.85 -35.37 14.04
CA ASP A 57 -6.26 -35.23 13.68
C ASP A 57 -7.17 -35.05 14.90
N GLN A 58 -6.88 -34.04 15.72
CA GLN A 58 -7.78 -33.51 16.75
C GLN A 58 -7.08 -32.35 17.47
N SER A 59 -7.42 -31.10 17.11
CA SER A 59 -7.32 -29.88 17.95
C SER A 59 -6.99 -28.63 17.12
N TRP A 60 -7.84 -28.32 16.13
CA TRP A 60 -7.89 -26.96 15.56
C TRP A 60 -9.28 -26.30 15.74
N ASP A 61 -10.28 -27.03 16.22
CA ASP A 61 -11.68 -26.56 16.23
C ASP A 61 -12.15 -25.91 17.55
N VAL A 62 -11.34 -25.87 18.61
CA VAL A 62 -11.80 -25.35 19.92
C VAL A 62 -11.48 -23.86 20.13
N ARG A 63 -10.77 -23.19 19.20
CA ARG A 63 -10.43 -21.75 19.33
C ARG A 63 -11.35 -20.77 18.62
N ARG A 64 -12.48 -21.21 18.02
CA ARG A 64 -13.38 -20.33 17.26
C ARG A 64 -14.58 -19.74 18.03
N SER A 65 -14.76 -20.06 19.32
CA SER A 65 -16.04 -19.77 20.00
C SER A 65 -16.05 -18.65 21.03
N ARG A 66 -15.01 -17.79 21.14
CA ARG A 66 -15.00 -16.66 22.09
C ARG A 66 -14.51 -15.33 21.52
N GLY A 67 -14.90 -15.03 20.28
CA GLY A 67 -14.68 -13.73 19.65
C GLY A 67 -15.99 -13.06 19.27
N TRP A 68 -16.89 -12.86 20.23
CA TRP A 68 -18.20 -12.25 20.03
C TRP A 68 -18.02 -10.77 19.65
N HIS A 69 -17.94 -10.55 18.35
CA HIS A 69 -18.43 -9.40 17.61
C HIS A 69 -18.26 -8.02 18.27
N LYS A 70 -17.03 -7.48 18.23
CA LYS A 70 -16.92 -6.06 17.85
C LYS A 70 -17.49 -5.96 16.44
N ARG A 71 -18.79 -5.67 16.33
CA ARG A 71 -19.44 -5.31 15.07
C ARG A 71 -18.71 -4.08 14.56
N HIS A 72 -17.67 -4.29 13.75
CA HIS A 72 -16.99 -3.19 13.09
C HIS A 72 -18.06 -2.48 12.26
N LYS A 73 -18.41 -1.25 12.66
CA LYS A 73 -19.34 -0.39 11.92
C LYS A 73 -18.88 -0.41 10.46
N ILE A 74 -19.75 -0.85 9.56
CA ILE A 74 -19.45 -0.89 8.13
C ILE A 74 -19.14 0.57 7.74
N PRO A 75 -17.96 0.86 7.20
CA PRO A 75 -17.60 2.21 6.83
C PRO A 75 -18.64 2.78 5.85
N THR A 76 -19.06 4.03 6.07
CA THR A 76 -19.89 4.75 5.09
C THR A 76 -19.15 4.84 3.75
N VAL A 77 -19.87 4.98 2.63
CA VAL A 77 -19.25 4.98 1.28
C VAL A 77 -18.13 6.00 1.21
N GLU A 78 -18.36 7.18 1.77
CA GLU A 78 -17.40 8.28 1.80
C GLU A 78 -16.15 7.94 2.61
N LYS A 79 -16.30 7.30 3.78
CA LYS A 79 -15.18 6.81 4.58
C LYS A 79 -14.39 5.70 3.89
N SER A 80 -15.00 4.97 2.95
CA SER A 80 -14.31 3.96 2.15
C SER A 80 -13.63 4.50 0.89
N LYS A 81 -13.97 5.73 0.45
CA LYS A 81 -13.34 6.36 -0.71
C LYS A 81 -11.92 6.80 -0.37
N VAL A 82 -11.74 7.52 0.74
CA VAL A 82 -10.43 8.07 1.12
C VAL A 82 -9.46 6.96 1.53
N LEU A 83 -8.36 6.82 0.79
CA LEU A 83 -7.23 6.02 1.25
C LEU A 83 -6.43 6.84 2.26
N ASP A 84 -6.44 6.42 3.52
CA ASP A 84 -5.58 6.99 4.55
C ASP A 84 -4.16 6.42 4.44
N LEU A 85 -3.23 7.27 4.01
CA LEU A 85 -1.82 6.90 3.79
C LEU A 85 -1.02 6.83 5.11
N SER A 86 -1.53 7.39 6.21
CA SER A 86 -0.80 7.54 7.48
C SER A 86 -0.88 6.33 8.40
N LYS A 87 -1.82 5.41 8.14
CA LYS A 87 -2.17 4.33 9.06
C LYS A 87 -1.20 3.16 9.06
N ASP A 88 -0.64 2.83 7.90
CA ASP A 88 0.18 1.64 7.69
C ASP A 88 1.67 2.03 7.53
N HIS A 89 2.54 1.01 7.54
CA HIS A 89 3.97 1.21 7.29
C HIS A 89 4.19 1.89 5.92
N PRO A 90 5.11 2.87 5.77
CA PRO A 90 5.23 3.70 4.57
C PRO A 90 5.35 2.88 3.27
N LYS A 91 6.20 1.86 3.26
CA LYS A 91 6.34 0.95 2.11
C LYS A 91 5.04 0.20 1.76
N SER A 92 4.27 -0.20 2.77
CA SER A 92 2.97 -0.87 2.60
C SER A 92 1.91 0.12 2.10
N SER A 93 1.93 1.37 2.58
CA SER A 93 1.08 2.44 2.09
C SER A 93 1.35 2.78 0.63
N VAL A 94 2.62 2.86 0.20
CA VAL A 94 3.00 3.04 -1.21
C VAL A 94 2.43 1.91 -2.07
N ARG A 95 2.65 0.65 -1.67
CA ARG A 95 2.11 -0.49 -2.41
C ARG A 95 0.58 -0.44 -2.48
N THR A 96 -0.09 -0.18 -1.36
CA THR A 96 -1.55 -0.09 -1.29
C THR A 96 -2.10 1.03 -2.17
N PHE A 97 -1.45 2.19 -2.17
CA PHE A 97 -1.77 3.31 -3.06
C PHE A 97 -1.65 2.89 -4.52
N LEU A 98 -0.51 2.33 -4.94
CA LEU A 98 -0.28 1.92 -6.33
C LEU A 98 -1.23 0.80 -6.76
N THR A 99 -1.50 -0.18 -5.88
CA THR A 99 -2.49 -1.23 -6.17
C THR A 99 -3.87 -0.67 -6.45
N ARG A 100 -4.29 0.36 -5.70
CA ARG A 100 -5.57 1.02 -5.91
C ARG A 100 -5.56 1.98 -7.10
N TYR A 101 -4.45 2.68 -7.33
CA TYR A 101 -4.29 3.65 -8.41
C TYR A 101 -4.25 2.97 -9.77
N LEU A 102 -3.53 1.86 -9.89
CA LEU A 102 -3.38 1.09 -11.13
C LEU A 102 -4.45 0.01 -11.31
N ALA A 103 -5.22 -0.30 -10.26
CA ALA A 103 -6.14 -1.44 -10.23
C ALA A 103 -5.49 -2.81 -10.54
N LEU A 104 -4.19 -2.93 -10.27
CA LEU A 104 -3.32 -4.08 -10.58
C LEU A 104 -2.37 -4.33 -9.40
N ASP A 105 -1.78 -5.52 -9.27
CA ASP A 105 -0.71 -5.72 -8.27
C ASP A 105 0.60 -5.10 -8.80
N PRO A 106 1.18 -4.08 -8.13
CA PRO A 106 2.30 -3.35 -8.71
C PRO A 106 3.58 -4.19 -8.66
N THR A 107 4.20 -4.35 -9.83
CA THR A 107 5.49 -5.00 -10.05
C THR A 107 6.65 -3.98 -10.01
N CYS A 108 7.88 -4.47 -10.18
CA CYS A 108 9.09 -3.65 -10.24
C CYS A 108 9.12 -2.64 -11.40
N GLU A 109 8.30 -2.84 -12.43
CA GLU A 109 8.15 -1.91 -13.56
C GLU A 109 7.35 -0.66 -13.16
N HIS A 110 6.44 -0.80 -12.21
CA HIS A 110 5.59 0.31 -11.77
C HIS A 110 6.24 1.15 -10.68
N TYR A 111 7.04 0.52 -9.82
CA TYR A 111 7.85 1.20 -8.82
C TYR A 111 9.05 0.36 -8.40
N ARG A 112 10.16 1.02 -8.08
CA ARG A 112 11.36 0.35 -7.56
C ARG A 112 12.13 1.25 -6.60
N TYR A 113 12.77 0.63 -5.62
CA TYR A 113 13.74 1.30 -4.76
C TYR A 113 15.13 1.12 -5.36
N VAL A 114 15.83 2.22 -5.60
CA VAL A 114 17.22 2.25 -6.02
C VAL A 114 18.04 2.66 -4.81
N LYS A 115 18.94 1.78 -4.37
CA LYS A 115 19.85 2.05 -3.25
C LYS A 115 21.12 2.70 -3.77
N ARG A 116 21.57 3.75 -3.12
CA ARG A 116 22.90 4.34 -3.36
C ARG A 116 23.91 3.69 -2.43
N ALA A 117 25.17 3.67 -2.87
CA ALA A 117 26.28 3.28 -2.01
C ALA A 117 26.34 4.20 -0.78
N PRO A 118 26.81 3.68 0.38
CA PRO A 118 26.95 4.50 1.57
C PRO A 118 27.88 5.69 1.31
N ASP A 119 27.56 6.83 1.91
CA ASP A 119 28.37 8.03 1.82
C ASP A 119 29.68 7.90 2.63
N ALA A 120 30.53 8.93 2.61
CA ALA A 120 31.78 8.95 3.38
C ALA A 120 31.56 8.81 4.90
N ASN A 121 30.35 9.07 5.39
CA ASN A 121 29.95 8.93 6.79
C ASN A 121 29.34 7.56 7.10
N GLY A 122 29.29 6.65 6.12
CA GLY A 122 28.66 5.33 6.26
C GLY A 122 27.12 5.36 6.28
N GLN A 123 26.49 6.45 5.84
CA GLN A 123 25.04 6.60 5.74
C GLN A 123 24.53 6.10 4.39
N PHE A 124 23.46 5.32 4.42
CA PHE A 124 22.76 4.81 3.25
C PHE A 124 21.69 5.80 2.79
N GLN A 125 21.55 5.94 1.47
CA GLN A 125 20.46 6.70 0.84
C GLN A 125 19.73 5.81 -0.16
N ALA A 126 18.41 5.99 -0.24
CA ALA A 126 17.57 5.28 -1.20
C ALA A 126 16.69 6.26 -1.98
N GLU A 127 16.37 5.89 -3.21
CA GLU A 127 15.44 6.59 -4.08
C GLU A 127 14.27 5.68 -4.42
N LEU A 128 13.06 6.22 -4.36
CA LEU A 128 11.86 5.56 -4.84
C LEU A 128 11.51 6.12 -6.21
N HIS A 129 11.64 5.27 -7.23
CA HIS A 129 11.25 5.58 -8.61
C HIS A 129 9.83 5.08 -8.83
N VAL A 130 8.93 5.95 -9.26
CA VAL A 130 7.53 5.58 -9.56
C VAL A 130 7.16 6.02 -10.98
N PRO A 131 7.63 5.32 -12.03
CA PRO A 131 7.31 5.66 -13.42
C PRO A 131 5.80 5.72 -13.70
N SER A 132 5.04 4.87 -13.00
CA SER A 132 3.59 4.81 -13.10
C SER A 132 2.85 6.04 -12.53
N PHE A 133 3.55 6.93 -11.81
CA PHE A 133 2.98 8.10 -11.17
C PHE A 133 3.86 9.34 -11.41
N ASN A 134 3.50 10.13 -12.43
CA ASN A 134 4.18 11.37 -12.84
C ASN A 134 5.67 11.23 -13.14
N CYS A 135 6.19 10.00 -13.30
CA CYS A 135 7.62 9.70 -13.51
C CYS A 135 8.56 10.38 -12.50
N LYS A 136 8.06 10.68 -11.30
CA LYS A 136 8.83 11.37 -10.25
C LYS A 136 9.76 10.39 -9.53
N VAL A 137 10.90 10.92 -9.07
CA VAL A 137 11.84 10.22 -8.20
C VAL A 137 11.82 10.88 -6.83
N TYR A 138 11.62 10.07 -5.79
CA TYR A 138 11.52 10.53 -4.41
C TYR A 138 12.76 10.07 -3.65
N VAL A 139 13.59 11.02 -3.25
CA VAL A 139 14.87 10.75 -2.58
C VAL A 139 14.63 10.70 -1.07
N GLY A 140 15.07 9.64 -0.41
CA GLY A 140 15.02 9.50 1.04
C GLY A 140 16.16 10.23 1.75
N VAL A 141 15.98 10.47 3.05
CA VAL A 141 17.00 11.06 3.92
C VAL A 141 18.11 10.02 4.20
N PRO A 142 19.39 10.42 4.17
CA PRO A 142 20.51 9.56 4.57
C PRO A 142 20.29 8.97 5.96
N SER A 143 20.41 7.65 6.09
CA SER A 143 20.12 6.90 7.31
C SER A 143 21.20 5.87 7.60
N SER A 144 21.31 5.40 8.84
CA SER A 144 22.33 4.40 9.22
C SER A 144 22.06 3.02 8.63
N THR A 145 20.81 2.74 8.21
CA THR A 145 20.42 1.47 7.61
C THR A 145 19.71 1.67 6.27
N GLU A 146 19.93 0.73 5.33
CA GLU A 146 19.23 0.73 4.04
C GLU A 146 17.70 0.72 4.17
N LYS A 147 17.18 0.01 5.18
CA LYS A 147 15.73 -0.11 5.42
C LYS A 147 15.11 1.22 5.83
N GLU A 148 15.80 1.99 6.66
CA GLU A 148 15.35 3.33 7.08
C GLU A 148 15.43 4.32 5.92
N ALA A 149 16.48 4.24 5.10
CA ALA A 149 16.61 5.06 3.91
C ALA A 149 15.44 4.81 2.92
N GLU A 150 15.09 3.54 2.69
CA GLU A 150 13.91 3.18 1.87
C GLU A 150 12.60 3.67 2.50
N LYS A 151 12.46 3.54 3.82
CA LYS A 151 11.29 4.02 4.55
C LYS A 151 11.13 5.54 4.39
N SER A 152 12.22 6.30 4.52
CA SER A 152 12.22 7.75 4.35
C SER A 152 11.87 8.15 2.91
N ALA A 153 12.40 7.45 1.90
CA ALA A 153 12.01 7.69 0.51
C ALA A 153 10.50 7.46 0.28
N ALA A 154 9.94 6.42 0.91
CA ALA A 154 8.51 6.15 0.87
C ALA A 154 7.69 7.24 1.61
N GLU A 155 8.16 7.73 2.75
CA GLU A 155 7.51 8.83 3.48
C GLU A 155 7.45 10.11 2.61
N ASN A 156 8.54 10.46 1.92
CA ASN A 156 8.57 11.61 1.01
C ASN A 156 7.57 11.46 -0.14
N PHE A 157 7.41 10.26 -0.69
CA PHE A 157 6.36 9.98 -1.67
C PHE A 157 4.96 10.22 -1.09
N LEU A 158 4.69 9.72 0.11
CA LEU A 158 3.37 9.86 0.74
C LEU A 158 3.05 11.30 1.14
N GLN A 159 4.06 12.15 1.36
CA GLN A 159 3.89 13.56 1.67
C GLN A 159 3.66 14.45 0.44
N ASP A 160 3.90 13.96 -0.79
CA ASP A 160 3.66 14.72 -2.01
C ASP A 160 2.16 15.09 -2.12
N SER A 161 1.89 16.37 -2.40
CA SER A 161 0.54 16.90 -2.59
C SER A 161 -0.24 16.20 -3.69
N ASP A 162 0.43 15.79 -4.77
CA ASP A 162 -0.20 15.09 -5.88
C ASP A 162 -0.65 13.69 -5.46
N VAL A 163 0.18 12.99 -4.69
CA VAL A 163 -0.12 11.67 -4.14
C VAL A 163 -1.30 11.76 -3.17
N GLN A 164 -1.29 12.77 -2.29
CA GLN A 164 -2.38 13.03 -1.35
C GLN A 164 -3.69 13.37 -2.06
N LEU A 165 -3.65 14.17 -3.12
CA LEU A 165 -4.82 14.51 -3.92
C LEU A 165 -5.36 13.27 -4.65
N ALA A 166 -4.49 12.49 -5.28
CA ALA A 166 -4.85 11.25 -5.94
C ALA A 166 -5.48 10.26 -4.95
N ALA A 167 -4.89 10.09 -3.76
CA ALA A 167 -5.36 9.16 -2.73
C ALA A 167 -6.79 9.45 -2.25
N LYS A 168 -7.19 10.73 -2.20
CA LYS A 168 -8.56 11.15 -1.86
C LYS A 168 -9.58 10.79 -2.95
N ASN A 169 -9.14 10.73 -4.20
CA ASN A 169 -9.99 10.47 -5.36
C ASN A 169 -10.04 8.98 -5.75
N LEU A 170 -9.30 8.11 -5.07
CA LEU A 170 -9.29 6.68 -5.40
C LEU A 170 -10.63 6.00 -5.11
N PRO A 171 -11.11 5.11 -6.01
CA PRO A 171 -12.33 4.34 -5.77
C PRO A 171 -12.12 3.34 -4.63
N PRO A 172 -13.18 3.02 -3.85
CA PRO A 172 -13.11 2.05 -2.75
C PRO A 172 -12.67 0.67 -3.28
N THR A 173 -11.97 -0.11 -2.45
CA THR A 173 -11.47 -1.43 -2.87
C THR A 173 -12.61 -2.40 -3.15
N MET A 174 -12.43 -3.32 -4.11
CA MET A 174 -13.45 -4.32 -4.41
C MET A 174 -13.87 -5.17 -3.21
N GLN A 175 -12.94 -5.45 -2.29
CA GLN A 175 -13.26 -6.15 -1.05
C GLN A 175 -14.19 -5.33 -0.16
N SER A 176 -14.00 -4.01 -0.06
CA SER A 176 -14.88 -3.12 0.69
C SER A 176 -16.29 -3.09 0.10
N ILE A 177 -16.40 -3.02 -1.23
CA ILE A 177 -17.68 -3.08 -1.96
C ILE A 177 -18.37 -4.42 -1.70
N LYS A 178 -17.67 -5.55 -1.84
CA LYS A 178 -18.22 -6.89 -1.57
C LYS A 178 -18.72 -7.03 -0.13
N ARG A 179 -17.96 -6.53 0.86
CA ARG A 179 -18.36 -6.53 2.27
C ARG A 179 -19.63 -5.71 2.50
N ARG A 180 -19.73 -4.54 1.88
CA ARG A 180 -20.92 -3.70 1.94
C ARG A 180 -22.14 -4.39 1.34
N ASN A 181 -22.02 -4.92 0.12
CA ASN A 181 -23.12 -5.63 -0.55
C ASN A 181 -23.63 -6.80 0.29
N LYS A 182 -22.73 -7.56 0.92
CA LYS A 182 -23.09 -8.65 1.82
C LYS A 182 -23.84 -8.15 3.06
N ALA A 183 -23.42 -7.03 3.63
CA ALA A 183 -24.13 -6.43 4.76
C ALA A 183 -25.52 -5.91 4.39
N ASP A 184 -25.66 -5.27 3.22
CA ASP A 184 -26.95 -4.79 2.72
C ASP A 184 -27.90 -5.96 2.44
N GLN A 185 -27.40 -7.07 1.88
CA GLN A 185 -28.17 -8.30 1.69
C GLN A 185 -28.63 -8.89 3.04
N ASN A 186 -27.76 -8.92 4.04
CA ASN A 186 -28.10 -9.39 5.38
C ASN A 186 -29.16 -8.49 6.05
N LEU A 187 -29.06 -7.16 5.90
CA LEU A 187 -30.03 -6.22 6.42
C LEU A 187 -31.41 -6.42 5.78
N LYS A 188 -31.46 -6.55 4.44
CA LYS A 188 -32.68 -6.85 3.70
C LYS A 188 -33.29 -8.19 4.13
N ARG A 189 -32.46 -9.19 4.44
CA ARG A 189 -32.93 -10.47 4.98
C ARG A 189 -33.60 -10.29 6.35
N GLN A 190 -32.96 -9.55 7.27
CA GLN A 190 -33.54 -9.29 8.60
C GLN A 190 -34.85 -8.51 8.54
N CYS A 191 -34.96 -7.53 7.64
CA CYS A 191 -36.20 -6.78 7.42
C CYS A 191 -37.34 -7.73 6.99
N ARG A 192 -37.07 -8.64 6.04
CA ARG A 192 -38.05 -9.63 5.58
C ARG A 192 -38.44 -10.62 6.68
N GLU A 193 -37.49 -11.09 7.47
CA GLU A 193 -37.73 -12.05 8.56
C GLU A 193 -38.56 -11.44 9.71
N ARG A 194 -38.37 -10.15 10.01
CA ARG A 194 -39.14 -9.45 11.05
C ARG A 194 -40.42 -8.79 10.53
N GLY A 195 -40.64 -8.74 9.22
CA GLY A 195 -41.76 -8.00 8.62
C GLY A 195 -41.67 -6.48 8.83
N LEU A 196 -40.45 -5.97 9.10
CA LEU A 196 -40.21 -4.58 9.43
C LEU A 196 -39.57 -3.84 8.27
N SER A 197 -39.84 -2.54 8.18
CA SER A 197 -39.07 -1.64 7.32
C SER A 197 -37.65 -1.46 7.85
N ILE A 198 -36.76 -0.97 6.99
CA ILE A 198 -35.35 -0.66 7.36
C ILE A 198 -35.30 0.36 8.52
N PHE A 199 -36.21 1.34 8.53
CA PHE A 199 -36.28 2.36 9.57
C PHE A 199 -36.71 1.78 10.92
N GLU A 200 -37.72 0.91 10.92
CA GLU A 200 -38.20 0.23 12.14
C GLU A 200 -37.14 -0.70 12.70
N LEU A 201 -36.48 -1.48 11.85
CA LEU A 201 -35.39 -2.35 12.28
C LEU A 201 -34.23 -1.55 12.89
N SER A 202 -33.92 -0.38 12.33
CA SER A 202 -32.88 0.51 12.88
C SER A 202 -33.28 1.07 14.25
N ARG A 203 -34.56 1.42 14.42
CA ARG A 203 -35.11 1.90 15.70
C ARG A 203 -35.09 0.80 16.78
N GLU A 204 -35.48 -0.42 16.43
CA GLU A 204 -35.38 -1.57 17.35
C GLU A 204 -33.93 -1.82 17.78
N GLN A 205 -32.99 -1.83 16.82
CA GLN A 205 -31.57 -2.04 17.13
C GLN A 205 -31.01 -0.94 18.05
N TYR A 206 -31.46 0.31 17.91
CA TYR A 206 -31.08 1.40 18.80
C TYR A 206 -31.63 1.19 20.21
N ASN A 207 -32.90 0.83 20.34
CA ASN A 207 -33.52 0.56 21.65
C ASN A 207 -32.84 -0.63 22.34
N GLU A 208 -32.62 -1.74 21.62
CA GLU A 208 -31.91 -2.92 22.14
C GLU A 208 -30.47 -2.57 22.61
N ALA A 209 -29.77 -1.71 21.87
CA ALA A 209 -28.42 -1.29 22.25
C ALA A 209 -28.43 -0.42 23.52
N ARG A 210 -29.38 0.52 23.62
CA ARG A 210 -29.55 1.39 24.79
C ARG A 210 -29.88 0.59 26.04
N GLU A 211 -30.76 -0.40 25.95
CA GLU A 211 -31.12 -1.28 27.07
C GLU A 211 -29.95 -2.16 27.52
N LYS A 212 -29.13 -2.65 26.59
CA LYS A 212 -27.93 -3.45 26.92
C LYS A 212 -26.86 -2.65 27.65
N ASP A 213 -26.58 -1.43 27.21
CA ASP A 213 -25.62 -0.55 27.89
C ASP A 213 -26.10 -0.16 29.30
N TRP A 214 -27.41 -0.08 29.53
CA TRP A 214 -27.99 0.21 30.85
C TRP A 214 -27.78 -0.93 31.85
N HIS A 215 -27.86 -2.19 31.42
CA HIS A 215 -27.78 -3.37 32.31
C HIS A 215 -26.34 -3.86 32.60
N THR A 216 -25.31 -3.19 32.08
CA THR A 216 -23.90 -3.59 32.29
C THR A 216 -23.14 -2.72 33.31
N SER A 217 -23.83 -1.81 34.01
CA SER A 217 -23.23 -0.88 34.97
C SER A 217 -23.44 -1.24 36.45
N ASP A 218 -23.93 -2.45 36.76
CA ASP A 218 -24.00 -3.02 38.11
C ASP A 218 -22.89 -4.08 38.31
#